data_AF-A0A9D8ELT8-F1
#
_entry.id   AF-A0A9D8ELT8-F1
#
_cell.length_a   1.000
_cell.length_b   1.000
_cell.length_c   1.000
_cell.angle_alpha   90.00
_cell.angle_beta   90.00
_cell.angle_gamma   90.00
#
_symmetry.space_group_name_H-M   'P 1'
#
loop_
_entity.id
_entity.type
_entity.pdbx_description
1 polymer ?
#
loop_
_entity_poly.entity_id
_entity_poly.type
_entity_poly.pdbx_seq_one_letter_code
_entity_poly.pdbx_strand_id
1 'polypeptide(L)'
;MVEKPEWLKKRVILNNSNINDVKNILVELNLHTVCQSAKCPNIYECFSKKTATFMLMGNICTRNCAFCGVEKGIPSAIDNNEPENVARASLNMMLDYIVLTSVTRDDVQDGGAKHFGRAVSEIKKLL
;
A
#
# COMPACT_ATOMS: atom_id res chain seq x y z
N MET A 1 -26.81 -5.19 3.93
CA MET A 1 -25.51 -5.55 4.54
C MET A 1 -25.80 -6.22 5.87
N VAL A 2 -25.13 -7.35 6.17
CA VAL A 2 -25.26 -8.02 7.48
C VAL A 2 -24.52 -7.19 8.52
N GLU A 3 -25.14 -6.96 9.68
CA GLU A 3 -24.48 -6.24 10.77
C GLU A 3 -23.29 -7.07 11.29
N LYS A 4 -22.15 -6.40 11.49
CA LYS A 4 -20.97 -7.05 12.07
C LYS A 4 -21.21 -7.33 13.56
N PRO A 5 -20.84 -8.50 14.08
CA PRO A 5 -20.96 -8.79 15.50
C PRO A 5 -20.04 -7.89 16.34
N GLU A 6 -20.40 -7.67 17.60
CA GLU A 6 -19.66 -6.75 18.50
C GLU A 6 -18.16 -7.06 18.62
N TRP A 7 -17.80 -8.34 18.69
CA TRP A 7 -16.39 -8.77 18.78
C TRP A 7 -15.56 -8.44 17.53
N LEU A 8 -16.20 -8.13 16.39
CA LEU A 8 -15.53 -7.73 15.14
C LEU A 8 -15.43 -6.20 15.01
N LYS A 9 -16.11 -5.43 15.86
CA LYS A 9 -16.07 -3.96 15.85
C LYS A 9 -14.83 -3.48 16.61
N LYS A 10 -13.89 -2.85 15.89
CA LYS A 10 -12.68 -2.25 16.49
C LYS A 10 -12.94 -0.78 16.84
N ARG A 11 -12.65 -0.38 18.08
CA ARG A 11 -12.58 1.04 18.45
C ARG A 11 -11.30 1.63 17.89
N VAL A 12 -11.43 2.63 17.03
CA VAL A 12 -10.29 3.37 16.48
C VAL A 12 -10.01 4.55 17.39
N ILE A 13 -8.86 4.53 18.08
CA ILE A 13 -8.37 5.68 18.85
C ILE A 13 -7.48 6.49 17.92
N LEU A 14 -8.01 7.59 17.40
CA LEU A 14 -7.30 8.50 16.51
C LEU A 14 -6.43 9.46 17.34
N ASN A 15 -5.21 9.04 17.71
CA ASN A 15 -4.18 10.02 18.08
C ASN A 15 -3.67 10.66 16.77
N ASN A 16 -4.14 11.88 16.52
CA ASN A 16 -4.58 12.33 15.20
C ASN A 16 -3.54 13.13 14.38
N SER A 17 -2.24 13.11 14.72
CA SER A 17 -1.20 13.82 13.96
C SER A 17 -0.57 12.94 12.88
N ASN A 18 0.07 11.82 13.26
CA ASN A 18 0.88 10.99 12.35
C ASN A 18 0.11 10.43 11.14
N ILE A 19 -1.21 10.27 11.24
CA ILE A 19 -2.01 9.64 10.17
C ILE A 19 -2.21 10.57 8.98
N ASN A 20 -2.48 11.85 9.25
CA ASN A 20 -2.68 12.82 8.17
C ASN A 20 -1.36 13.02 7.43
N ASP A 21 -0.24 13.03 8.15
CA ASP A 21 1.10 13.09 7.56
C ASP A 21 1.37 11.89 6.65
N VAL A 22 1.05 10.66 7.10
CA VAL A 22 1.19 9.46 6.26
C VAL A 22 0.30 9.52 5.01
N LYS A 23 -0.96 9.95 5.15
CA LYS A 23 -1.84 10.10 3.98
C LYS A 23 -1.30 11.13 2.99
N ASN A 24 -0.80 12.26 3.48
CA ASN A 24 -0.24 13.31 2.65
C ASN A 24 1.01 12.81 1.92
N ILE A 25 1.93 12.13 2.59
CA ILE A 25 3.12 11.53 1.97
C ILE A 25 2.73 10.57 0.84
N LEU A 26 1.73 9.71 1.07
CA LEU A 26 1.27 8.77 0.04
C LEU A 26 0.69 9.49 -1.19
N VAL A 27 -0.07 10.56 -0.99
CA VAL A 27 -0.63 11.36 -2.07
C VAL A 27 0.46 12.14 -2.82
N GLU A 28 1.36 12.80 -2.10
CA GLU A 28 2.46 13.59 -2.67
C GLU A 28 3.42 12.73 -3.50
N LEU A 29 3.66 11.49 -3.09
CA LEU A 29 4.55 10.56 -3.77
C LEU A 29 3.83 9.64 -4.77
N ASN A 30 2.53 9.85 -5.00
CA ASN A 30 1.69 9.04 -5.89
C ASN A 30 1.78 7.53 -5.58
N LEU A 31 1.65 7.17 -4.30
CA LEU A 31 1.77 5.80 -3.81
C LEU A 31 0.43 5.25 -3.32
N HIS A 32 0.30 3.93 -3.42
CA HIS A 32 -0.85 3.20 -2.91
C HIS A 32 -0.46 2.24 -1.77
N THR A 33 -1.39 2.01 -0.86
CA THR A 33 -1.26 0.98 0.18
C THR A 33 -2.45 0.03 0.14
N VAL A 34 -2.21 -1.26 0.35
CA VAL A 34 -3.33 -2.22 0.49
C VAL A 34 -4.17 -1.88 1.73
N CYS A 35 -3.55 -1.24 2.74
CA CYS A 35 -4.23 -0.75 3.94
C CYS A 35 -5.41 0.16 3.59
N GLN A 36 -5.22 1.09 2.64
CA GLN A 36 -6.27 1.99 2.17
C GLN A 36 -7.20 1.28 1.17
N SER A 37 -6.64 0.63 0.15
CA SER A 37 -7.43 0.03 -0.94
C SER A 37 -8.33 -1.11 -0.47
N ALA A 38 -7.91 -1.88 0.53
CA ALA A 38 -8.73 -2.94 1.13
C ALA A 38 -9.51 -2.50 2.38
N LYS A 39 -9.49 -1.20 2.74
CA LYS A 39 -10.18 -0.63 3.91
C LYS A 39 -9.84 -1.37 5.22
N CYS A 40 -8.55 -1.59 5.46
CA CYS A 40 -8.05 -2.38 6.59
C CYS A 40 -8.41 -1.71 7.94
N PRO A 41 -9.07 -2.42 8.88
CA PRO A 41 -9.40 -1.88 10.20
C PRO A 41 -8.17 -1.68 11.09
N ASN A 42 -7.01 -2.22 10.69
CA ASN A 42 -5.76 -2.14 11.45
C ASN A 42 -4.82 -1.02 10.97
N ILE A 43 -5.20 -0.26 9.94
CA ILE A 43 -4.34 0.77 9.31
C ILE A 43 -3.66 1.70 10.34
N TYR A 44 -4.41 2.14 11.34
CA TYR A 44 -3.92 3.05 12.38
C TYR A 44 -2.91 2.40 13.32
N GLU A 45 -3.16 1.15 13.71
CA GLU A 45 -2.27 0.40 14.59
C GLU A 45 -0.95 0.10 13.88
N CYS A 46 -1.00 -0.35 12.63
CA CYS A 46 0.20 -0.65 11.84
C CYS A 46 1.07 0.60 11.65
N PHE A 47 0.48 1.74 11.28
CA PHE A 47 1.24 2.98 11.11
C PHE A 47 1.83 3.48 12.43
N SER A 48 1.12 3.35 13.57
CA SER A 48 1.70 3.70 14.88
C SER A 48 2.90 2.84 15.28
N LYS A 49 2.98 1.62 14.74
CA LYS A 49 4.08 0.67 14.92
C LYS A 49 5.12 0.77 13.79
N LYS A 50 5.16 1.90 13.07
CA LYS A 50 6.11 2.15 11.98
C LYS A 50 6.14 1.02 10.95
N THR A 51 4.96 0.49 10.62
CA THR A 51 4.79 -0.59 9.64
C THR A 51 3.81 -0.17 8.55
N ALA A 52 4.18 -0.35 7.29
CA ALA A 52 3.28 -0.11 6.16
C ALA A 52 3.36 -1.23 5.12
N THR A 53 2.26 -1.41 4.41
CA THR A 53 2.18 -2.32 3.27
C THR A 53 1.89 -1.53 2.00
N PHE A 54 2.93 -1.31 1.20
CA PHE A 54 2.81 -0.65 -0.10
C PHE A 54 2.22 -1.61 -1.12
N MET A 55 1.31 -1.10 -1.94
CA MET A 55 0.71 -1.82 -3.05
C MET A 55 1.27 -1.23 -4.34
N LEU A 56 2.19 -1.98 -4.95
CA LEU A 56 2.89 -1.59 -6.16
C LEU A 56 2.01 -1.73 -7.41
N MET A 57 2.39 -1.00 -8.44
CA MET A 57 1.83 -1.03 -9.80
C MET A 57 0.38 -0.56 -9.87
N GLY A 58 0.00 0.36 -8.97
CA GLY A 58 -1.32 0.98 -8.91
C GLY A 58 -2.30 0.28 -7.97
N ASN A 59 -3.57 0.69 -8.06
CA ASN A 59 -4.67 0.22 -7.23
C ASN A 59 -5.80 -0.48 -8.01
N ILE A 60 -5.62 -0.72 -9.30
CA ILE A 60 -6.56 -1.41 -10.17
C ILE A 60 -5.94 -2.76 -10.58
N CYS A 61 -6.64 -3.84 -10.29
CA CYS A 61 -6.21 -5.19 -10.62
C CYS A 61 -6.84 -5.69 -11.92
N THR A 62 -6.04 -6.36 -12.75
CA THR A 62 -6.53 -7.05 -13.97
C THR A 62 -7.41 -8.27 -13.66
N ARG A 63 -7.35 -8.78 -12.42
CA ARG A 63 -8.12 -9.94 -11.96
C ARG A 63 -9.23 -9.57 -10.98
N ASN A 64 -10.22 -10.45 -10.86
CA ASN A 64 -11.41 -10.23 -10.05
C ASN A 64 -11.65 -11.32 -9.01
N CYS A 65 -10.72 -11.46 -8.06
CA CYS A 65 -10.89 -12.36 -6.92
C CYS A 65 -12.11 -11.96 -6.09
N ALA A 66 -13.05 -12.89 -5.86
CA ALA A 66 -14.36 -12.61 -5.27
C ALA A 66 -14.32 -11.99 -3.86
N PHE A 67 -13.24 -12.23 -3.09
CA PHE A 67 -13.06 -11.69 -1.75
C PHE A 67 -12.31 -10.35 -1.71
N CYS A 68 -11.63 -9.98 -2.80
CA CYS A 68 -10.65 -8.89 -2.77
C CYS A 68 -11.36 -7.53 -2.82
N GLY A 69 -10.96 -6.60 -1.93
CA GLY A 69 -11.52 -5.24 -1.87
C GLY A 69 -10.91 -4.25 -2.86
N VAL A 70 -9.82 -4.60 -3.53
CA VAL A 70 -9.10 -3.75 -4.51
C VAL A 70 -9.98 -3.50 -5.74
N GLU A 71 -9.82 -2.35 -6.40
CA GLU A 71 -10.54 -2.02 -7.63
C GLU A 71 -10.13 -2.97 -8.77
N LYS A 72 -11.06 -3.25 -9.69
CA LYS A 72 -10.84 -4.16 -10.81
C LYS A 72 -11.10 -3.43 -12.12
N GLY A 73 -10.27 -3.68 -13.11
CA GLY A 73 -10.40 -3.04 -14.41
C GLY A 73 -9.09 -2.99 -15.17
N ILE A 74 -8.99 -1.99 -16.05
CA ILE A 74 -7.80 -1.74 -16.86
C ILE A 74 -6.87 -0.82 -16.05
N PRO A 75 -5.68 -1.28 -15.63
CA PRO A 75 -4.75 -0.46 -14.88
C PRO A 75 -4.14 0.65 -15.74
N SER A 76 -3.68 1.72 -15.10
CA SER A 76 -2.82 2.71 -15.73
C SER A 76 -1.41 2.16 -15.99
N ALA A 77 -0.63 2.87 -16.78
CA ALA A 77 0.79 2.58 -16.97
C ALA A 77 1.51 2.56 -15.61
N ILE A 78 2.48 1.65 -15.44
CA ILE A 78 3.31 1.60 -14.24
C ILE A 78 4.13 2.89 -14.15
N ASP A 79 4.09 3.54 -12.99
CA ASP A 79 5.00 4.65 -12.70
C ASP A 79 6.41 4.11 -12.47
N ASN A 80 7.32 4.46 -13.37
CA ASN A 80 8.71 4.04 -13.30
C ASN A 80 9.47 4.59 -12.09
N ASN A 81 8.97 5.67 -11.46
CA ASN A 81 9.53 6.26 -10.25
C ASN A 81 8.91 5.69 -8.96
N GLU A 82 7.92 4.81 -9.05
CA GLU A 82 7.27 4.19 -7.88
C GLU A 82 8.29 3.53 -6.93
N PRO A 83 9.31 2.76 -7.40
CA PRO A 83 10.33 2.16 -6.53
C PRO A 83 11.09 3.19 -5.68
N GLU A 84 11.53 4.28 -6.30
CA GLU A 84 12.27 5.36 -5.65
C GLU A 84 11.37 6.13 -4.66
N ASN A 85 10.11 6.34 -5.04
CA ASN A 85 9.11 6.97 -4.19
C ASN A 85 8.76 6.11 -2.98
N VAL A 86 8.63 4.78 -3.12
CA VAL A 86 8.43 3.85 -2.01
C VAL A 86 9.60 3.93 -1.01
N ALA A 87 10.83 4.00 -1.52
CA ALA A 87 12.02 4.14 -0.68
C ALA A 87 12.00 5.48 0.09
N ARG A 88 11.70 6.59 -0.59
CA ARG A 88 11.53 7.92 0.05
C ARG A 88 10.43 7.94 1.10
N ALA A 89 9.27 7.36 0.79
CA ALA A 89 8.15 7.28 1.72
C ALA A 89 8.54 6.48 2.97
N SER A 90 9.24 5.35 2.78
CA SER A 90 9.70 4.50 3.88
C SER A 90 10.63 5.24 4.83
N LEU A 91 11.55 6.05 4.29
CA LEU A 91 12.44 6.89 5.07
C LEU A 91 11.69 8.03 5.78
N ASN A 92 10.85 8.77 5.06
CA ASN A 92 10.07 9.90 5.59
C ASN A 92 9.12 9.47 6.71
N MET A 93 8.54 8.28 6.60
CA MET A 93 7.66 7.68 7.60
C MET A 93 8.41 6.97 8.73
N MET A 94 9.75 6.90 8.66
CA MET A 94 10.62 6.19 9.60
C MET A 94 10.14 4.76 9.87
N LEU A 95 9.83 4.01 8.81
CA LEU A 95 9.32 2.64 8.92
C LEU A 95 10.39 1.67 9.41
N ASP A 96 10.04 0.86 10.40
CA ASP A 96 10.89 -0.23 10.90
C ASP A 96 10.65 -1.53 10.12
N TYR A 97 9.43 -1.68 9.56
CA TYR A 97 9.05 -2.88 8.81
C TYR A 97 8.21 -2.53 7.58
N ILE A 98 8.65 -3.03 6.43
CA ILE A 98 8.07 -2.71 5.12
C ILE A 98 7.59 -3.99 4.47
N VAL A 99 6.32 -4.00 4.06
CA VAL A 99 5.76 -5.09 3.24
C VAL A 99 5.46 -4.55 1.85
N LEU A 100 5.91 -5.27 0.83
CA LEU A 100 5.57 -4.99 -0.56
C LEU A 100 4.56 -6.02 -1.04
N THR A 101 3.46 -5.55 -1.61
CA THR A 101 2.48 -6.36 -2.36
C THR A 101 2.16 -5.65 -3.66
N SER A 102 1.35 -6.23 -4.52
CA SER A 102 0.90 -5.57 -5.75
C SER A 102 -0.49 -6.02 -6.16
N VAL A 103 -1.07 -5.27 -7.09
CA VAL A 103 -2.11 -5.78 -7.96
C VAL A 103 -1.54 -6.78 -8.97
N THR A 104 -2.41 -7.59 -9.58
CA THR A 104 -2.02 -8.42 -10.71
C THR A 104 -1.95 -7.58 -11.98
N ARG A 105 -0.83 -7.69 -12.70
CA ARG A 105 -0.54 -7.02 -13.96
C ARG A 105 -0.35 -8.02 -15.09
N ASP A 106 -1.44 -8.67 -15.50
CA ASP A 106 -1.43 -9.61 -16.64
C ASP A 106 -1.08 -8.89 -17.97
N ASP A 107 -1.12 -7.56 -18.00
CA ASP A 107 -0.76 -6.69 -19.13
C ASP A 107 0.76 -6.44 -19.27
N VAL A 108 1.57 -6.87 -18.30
CA VAL A 108 3.03 -6.67 -18.31
C VAL A 108 3.73 -8.01 -18.53
N GLN A 109 4.72 -8.05 -19.42
CA GLN A 109 5.37 -9.29 -19.87
C GLN A 109 5.96 -10.14 -18.74
N ASP A 110 6.54 -9.52 -17.71
CA ASP A 110 7.12 -10.22 -16.55
C ASP A 110 6.18 -10.23 -15.34
N GLY A 111 4.92 -9.81 -15.52
CA GLY A 111 3.92 -9.68 -14.46
C GLY A 111 4.30 -8.68 -13.36
N GLY A 112 5.33 -7.85 -13.55
CA GLY A 112 5.82 -6.89 -12.56
C GLY A 112 6.99 -7.36 -11.70
N ALA A 113 7.56 -8.54 -11.96
CA ALA A 113 8.63 -9.11 -11.13
C ALA A 113 9.86 -8.19 -11.02
N LYS A 114 10.30 -7.57 -12.12
CA LYS A 114 11.41 -6.60 -12.09
C LYS A 114 11.10 -5.38 -11.25
N HIS A 115 9.84 -4.96 -11.21
CA HIS A 115 9.41 -3.78 -10.46
C HIS A 115 9.53 -3.99 -8.95
N PHE A 116 9.12 -5.17 -8.46
CA PHE A 116 9.40 -5.58 -7.07
C PHE A 116 10.89 -5.57 -6.76
N GLY A 117 11.71 -6.15 -7.64
CA GLY A 117 13.17 -6.18 -7.47
C GLY A 117 13.78 -4.78 -7.35
N ARG A 118 13.33 -3.85 -8.21
CA ARG A 118 13.72 -2.43 -8.14
C ARG A 118 13.30 -1.80 -6.81
N ALA A 119 12.05 -1.98 -6.38
CA ALA A 119 11.56 -1.41 -5.11
C ALA A 119 12.38 -1.90 -3.91
N VAL A 120 12.67 -3.20 -3.83
CA VAL A 120 13.53 -3.77 -2.77
C VAL A 120 14.94 -3.18 -2.83
N SER A 121 15.51 -3.06 -4.03
CA SER A 121 16.84 -2.47 -4.22
C SER A 121 16.89 -1.01 -3.79
N GLU A 122 15.92 -0.17 -4.20
CA GLU A 122 15.89 1.25 -3.82
C GLU A 122 15.69 1.43 -2.31
N ILE A 123 14.81 0.65 -1.67
CA ILE A 123 14.66 0.67 -0.21
C ILE A 123 15.99 0.36 0.48
N LYS A 124 16.69 -0.69 0.05
CA LYS A 124 17.96 -1.12 0.66
C LYS A 124 19.13 -0.16 0.45
N LYS A 125 19.06 0.76 -0.52
CA LYS A 125 20.10 1.79 -0.70
C LYS A 125 19.98 2.93 0.33
N LEU A 126 18.81 3.10 0.93
CA LEU A 126 18.51 4.17 1.89
C LEU A 126 18.57 3.72 3.35
N LEU A 127 18.73 2.41 3.59
CA LEU A 127 18.92 1.78 4.90
C LEU A 127 20.40 1.42 5.09
#